data_AF-A0A3D1Q705-F1
#
_entry.id   AF-A0A3D1Q705-F1
#
_cell.length_a   1.000
_cell.length_b   1.000
_cell.length_c   1.000
_cell.angle_alpha   90.00
_cell.angle_beta   90.00
_cell.angle_gamma   90.00
#
_symmetry.space_group_name_H-M   'P 1'
#
loop_
_entity.id
_entity.type
_entity.pdbx_description
1 polymer ?
#
loop_
_entity_poly.entity_id
_entity_poly.type
_entity_poly.pdbx_seq_one_letter_code
_entity_poly.pdbx_strand_id
1 'polypeptide(L)'
;MFDLETQINSWRDHLRARGNFTETDIRELESHLRDEIDDLTSAGLSPDEAFLISVKRLGNADAISNEYAKVNTENLWKHYMLDPLDPASQRQNRQDVVLVVLFALLSGTLIKIPELFGLSIQNQSAELFYLKNISLFVLPFGAAFFLIKRQHDVKTWSIIMGIFALAAIIINLYPSFAPHHTAYLSVLHLPMFLWLLTAAAYIGRDWQGRQGRMNFIRFSGETFIYGVLVMAGVVVLGLFTIAIFESIGIDAEDFIVQYLFIYGGCTAAMVSIYLADAKKSIVENFAPILAKIFSPLFLVTMVSFLAVMAATGKSPFMEREFLIAFDFMLAMILGLVLYVISARDI
;
A
#
# COMPACT_ATOMS: atom_id res chain seq x y z
N MET A 1 2.71 43.87 -48.67
CA MET A 1 1.33 43.56 -48.24
C MET A 1 1.43 42.27 -47.45
N PHE A 2 1.01 42.27 -46.19
CA PHE A 2 1.04 41.08 -45.36
C PHE A 2 0.08 40.04 -45.95
N ASP A 3 0.59 38.84 -46.24
CA ASP A 3 -0.20 37.73 -46.75
C ASP A 3 -0.36 36.67 -45.66
N LEU A 4 -1.55 36.63 -45.07
CA LEU A 4 -1.89 35.81 -43.93
C LEU A 4 -1.76 34.31 -44.22
N GLU A 5 -2.17 33.87 -45.41
CA GLU A 5 -2.12 32.45 -45.78
C GLU A 5 -0.69 31.94 -45.93
N THR A 6 0.19 32.77 -46.49
CA THR A 6 1.62 32.45 -46.58
C THR A 6 2.26 32.32 -45.19
N GLN A 7 1.85 33.16 -44.24
CA GLN A 7 2.37 33.13 -42.86
C GLN A 7 1.85 31.93 -42.05
N ILE A 8 0.56 31.59 -42.19
CA ILE A 8 -0.02 30.39 -41.56
C ILE A 8 0.65 29.12 -42.10
N ASN A 9 0.89 29.02 -43.40
CA ASN A 9 1.59 27.87 -43.99
C ASN A 9 3.03 27.74 -43.49
N SER A 10 3.77 28.85 -43.42
CA SER A 10 5.14 28.88 -42.85
C SER A 10 5.17 28.44 -41.38
N TRP A 11 4.20 28.88 -40.59
CA TRP A 11 4.06 28.46 -39.19
C TRP A 11 3.76 26.96 -39.04
N ARG A 12 2.87 26.40 -39.88
CA ARG A 12 2.59 24.95 -39.92
C ARG A 12 3.83 24.14 -40.28
N ASP A 13 4.59 24.58 -41.27
CA ASP A 13 5.82 23.91 -41.69
C ASP A 13 6.90 23.94 -40.60
N HIS A 14 6.99 25.04 -39.82
CA HIS A 14 7.83 25.10 -38.63
C HIS A 14 7.39 24.13 -37.53
N LEU A 15 6.09 23.96 -37.30
CA LEU A 15 5.58 22.98 -36.34
C LEU A 15 5.86 21.53 -36.78
N ARG A 16 5.68 21.23 -38.08
CA ARG A 16 6.05 19.94 -38.68
C ARG A 16 7.54 19.64 -38.50
N ALA A 17 8.40 20.63 -38.73
CA ALA A 17 9.85 20.48 -38.63
C ALA A 17 10.34 20.18 -37.19
N ARG A 18 9.55 20.52 -36.16
CA ARG A 18 9.88 20.22 -34.75
C ARG A 18 9.54 18.80 -34.31
N GLY A 19 8.73 18.05 -35.08
CA GLY A 19 8.48 16.62 -34.88
C GLY A 19 7.64 16.21 -33.66
N ASN A 20 7.14 17.17 -32.87
CA ASN A 20 6.40 16.90 -31.63
C ASN A 20 4.87 16.85 -31.79
N PHE A 21 4.34 17.15 -32.98
CA PHE A 21 2.90 17.28 -33.23
C PHE A 21 2.47 16.34 -34.37
N THR A 22 1.32 15.70 -34.23
CA THR A 22 0.69 14.94 -35.31
C THR A 22 -0.03 15.88 -36.29
N GLU A 23 -0.33 15.41 -37.51
CA GLU A 23 -1.08 16.24 -38.48
C GLU A 23 -2.48 16.64 -37.98
N THR A 24 -3.08 15.85 -37.09
CA THR A 24 -4.36 16.19 -36.47
C THR A 24 -4.20 17.38 -35.51
N ASP A 25 -3.14 17.37 -34.69
CA ASP A 25 -2.84 18.44 -33.71
C ASP A 25 -2.54 19.76 -34.44
N ILE A 26 -1.80 19.70 -35.54
CA ILE A 26 -1.46 20.89 -36.36
C ILE A 26 -2.73 21.51 -36.95
N ARG A 27 -3.71 20.70 -37.37
CA ARG A 27 -4.97 21.18 -37.92
C ARG A 27 -5.86 21.82 -36.85
N GLU A 28 -5.86 21.28 -35.63
CA GLU A 28 -6.59 21.85 -34.49
C GLU A 28 -5.97 23.19 -34.06
N LEU A 29 -4.65 23.24 -33.92
CA LEU A 29 -3.93 24.48 -33.62
C LEU A 29 -4.10 25.54 -34.71
N GLU A 30 -4.16 25.15 -35.99
CA GLU A 30 -4.49 26.08 -37.09
C GLU A 30 -5.90 26.66 -36.94
N SER A 31 -6.89 25.85 -36.58
CA SER A 31 -8.27 26.33 -36.34
C SER A 31 -8.28 27.40 -35.24
N HIS A 32 -7.65 27.11 -34.10
CA HIS A 32 -7.57 28.06 -33.00
C HIS A 32 -6.80 29.34 -33.35
N LEU A 33 -5.72 29.21 -34.11
CA LEU A 33 -4.94 30.36 -34.57
C LEU A 33 -5.81 31.28 -35.45
N ARG A 34 -6.61 30.71 -36.36
CA ARG A 34 -7.49 31.46 -37.24
C ARG A 34 -8.61 32.16 -36.46
N ASP A 35 -9.26 31.45 -35.55
CA ASP A 35 -10.31 32.01 -34.70
C ASP A 35 -9.80 33.22 -33.90
N GLU A 36 -8.59 33.12 -33.33
CA GLU A 36 -8.00 34.23 -32.54
C GLU A 36 -7.57 35.43 -33.42
N ILE A 37 -7.11 35.16 -34.65
CA ILE A 37 -6.79 36.22 -35.61
C ILE A 37 -8.05 36.97 -36.03
N ASP A 38 -9.15 36.27 -36.26
CA ASP A 38 -10.44 36.87 -36.63
C ASP A 38 -10.99 37.72 -35.49
N ASP A 39 -10.87 37.26 -34.24
CA ASP A 39 -11.26 38.02 -33.04
C ASP A 39 -10.43 39.30 -32.86
N LEU A 40 -9.10 39.22 -33.02
CA LEU A 40 -8.21 40.37 -32.89
C LEU A 40 -8.38 41.37 -34.03
N THR A 41 -8.62 40.89 -35.25
CA THR A 41 -8.91 41.74 -36.40
C THR A 41 -10.25 42.46 -36.21
N SER A 42 -11.25 41.76 -35.67
CA SER A 42 -12.56 42.35 -35.31
C SER A 42 -12.45 43.37 -34.18
N ALA A 43 -11.46 43.25 -33.31
CA ALA A 43 -11.11 44.22 -32.28
C ALA A 43 -10.30 45.44 -32.81
N GLY A 44 -10.01 45.48 -34.11
CA GLY A 44 -9.39 46.62 -34.79
C GLY A 44 -7.87 46.54 -34.95
N LEU A 45 -7.25 45.37 -34.72
CA LEU A 45 -5.84 45.17 -35.02
C LEU A 45 -5.62 44.93 -36.52
N SER A 46 -4.42 45.26 -37.01
CA SER A 46 -4.04 44.88 -38.37
C SER A 46 -3.80 43.36 -38.48
N PRO A 47 -4.00 42.74 -39.66
CA PRO A 47 -3.80 41.29 -39.83
C PRO A 47 -2.39 40.78 -39.46
N ASP A 48 -1.38 41.64 -39.63
CA ASP A 48 0.00 41.42 -39.20
C ASP A 48 0.08 41.28 -37.66
N GLU A 49 -0.43 42.27 -36.95
CA GLU A 49 -0.38 42.34 -35.49
C GLU A 49 -1.22 41.24 -34.85
N ALA A 50 -2.39 40.96 -35.43
CA ALA A 50 -3.26 39.87 -35.00
C ALA A 50 -2.53 38.52 -35.09
N PHE A 51 -1.89 38.22 -36.22
CA PHE A 51 -1.12 36.99 -36.39
C PHE A 51 0.03 36.85 -35.39
N LEU A 52 0.83 37.91 -35.18
CA LEU A 52 1.96 37.87 -34.24
C LEU A 52 1.53 37.65 -32.79
N ILE A 53 0.41 38.27 -32.39
CA ILE A 53 -0.13 38.13 -31.03
C ILE A 53 -0.70 36.73 -30.83
N SER A 54 -1.46 36.19 -31.79
CA SER A 54 -2.03 34.85 -31.71
C SER A 54 -0.94 33.78 -31.67
N VAL A 55 0.09 33.85 -32.52
CA VAL A 55 1.24 32.91 -32.47
C VAL A 55 1.96 32.95 -31.11
N LYS A 56 2.14 34.15 -30.53
CA LYS A 56 2.76 34.31 -29.21
C LYS A 56 1.89 33.75 -28.08
N ARG A 57 0.57 33.92 -28.16
CA ARG A 57 -0.38 33.40 -27.18
C ARG A 57 -0.50 31.88 -27.25
N LEU A 58 -0.58 31.31 -28.44
CA LEU A 58 -0.60 29.86 -28.66
C LEU A 58 0.69 29.20 -28.14
N GLY A 59 1.86 29.78 -28.42
CA GLY A 59 3.13 29.25 -27.90
C GLY A 59 3.29 29.34 -26.38
N ASN A 60 2.58 30.26 -25.71
CA ASN A 60 2.51 30.34 -24.25
C ASN A 60 1.42 29.41 -23.69
N ALA A 61 0.34 29.21 -24.44
CA ALA A 61 -0.68 28.20 -24.16
C ALA A 61 -0.11 26.78 -24.28
N ASP A 62 0.86 26.51 -25.17
CA ASP A 62 1.61 25.23 -25.22
C ASP A 62 2.47 25.02 -23.96
N ALA A 63 3.04 26.08 -23.39
CA ALA A 63 3.74 26.01 -22.11
C ALA A 63 2.78 25.73 -20.94
N ILE A 64 1.55 26.23 -21.02
CA ILE A 64 0.47 25.98 -20.05
C ILE A 64 -0.19 24.60 -20.29
N SER A 65 -0.28 24.12 -21.54
CA SER A 65 -0.70 22.77 -21.91
C SER A 65 0.31 21.72 -21.46
N ASN A 66 1.60 22.05 -21.37
CA ASN A 66 2.59 21.21 -20.68
C ASN A 66 2.37 21.15 -19.15
N GLU A 67 1.85 22.21 -18.53
CA GLU A 67 1.41 22.19 -17.13
C GLU A 67 0.06 21.45 -16.97
N TYR A 68 -0.83 21.46 -17.97
CA TYR A 68 -2.06 20.65 -18.00
C TYR A 68 -1.82 19.18 -18.41
N ALA A 69 -0.75 18.88 -19.14
CA ALA A 69 -0.26 17.52 -19.38
C ALA A 69 0.30 16.88 -18.10
N LYS A 70 0.63 17.67 -17.06
CA LYS A 70 0.84 17.14 -15.70
C LYS A 70 -0.46 16.68 -15.03
N VAL A 71 -1.62 17.08 -15.55
CA VAL A 71 -2.95 16.64 -15.09
C VAL A 71 -3.47 15.45 -15.91
N ASN A 72 -3.00 15.27 -17.15
CA ASN A 72 -3.37 14.13 -17.98
C ASN A 72 -2.46 12.91 -17.71
N THR A 73 -2.86 12.14 -16.72
CA THR A 73 -2.15 11.08 -16.00
C THR A 73 -1.83 9.82 -16.86
N GLU A 74 -2.31 9.73 -18.10
CA GLU A 74 -2.25 8.50 -18.92
C GLU A 74 -0.91 8.23 -19.63
N ASN A 75 0.04 9.15 -19.65
CA ASN A 75 1.36 8.92 -20.27
C ASN A 75 2.54 8.92 -19.30
N LEU A 76 2.38 9.47 -18.09
CA LEU A 76 3.40 9.41 -17.04
C LEU A 76 3.55 7.99 -16.46
N TRP A 77 2.44 7.27 -16.28
CA TRP A 77 2.49 5.90 -15.74
C TRP A 77 3.25 4.93 -16.67
N LYS A 78 3.15 5.11 -17.99
CA LYS A 78 3.93 4.34 -18.98
C LYS A 78 5.43 4.61 -18.89
N HIS A 79 5.84 5.84 -18.60
CA HIS A 79 7.25 6.16 -18.39
C HIS A 79 7.78 5.58 -17.06
N TYR A 80 6.97 5.63 -15.98
CA TYR A 80 7.32 5.01 -14.70
C TYR A 80 7.26 3.47 -14.67
N MET A 81 6.54 2.83 -15.60
CA MET A 81 6.48 1.36 -15.73
C MET A 81 7.41 0.77 -16.80
N LEU A 82 7.93 1.59 -17.73
CA LEU A 82 8.84 1.13 -18.81
C LEU A 82 10.29 1.60 -18.64
N ASP A 83 10.57 2.58 -17.78
CA ASP A 83 11.92 2.69 -17.27
C ASP A 83 12.17 1.50 -16.35
N PRO A 84 13.19 0.66 -16.59
CA PRO A 84 13.64 -0.25 -15.56
C PRO A 84 14.07 0.64 -14.41
N LEU A 85 13.20 0.76 -13.40
CA LEU A 85 13.48 1.38 -12.10
C LEU A 85 14.97 1.17 -11.84
N ASP A 86 15.73 2.26 -11.79
CA ASP A 86 17.19 2.27 -11.65
C ASP A 86 17.60 1.07 -10.80
N PRO A 87 18.46 0.14 -11.24
CA PRO A 87 18.66 -1.15 -10.55
C PRO A 87 18.94 -1.02 -9.05
N ALA A 88 19.48 0.13 -8.62
CA ALA A 88 19.59 0.53 -7.22
C ALA A 88 18.23 0.63 -6.49
N SER A 89 17.24 1.30 -7.08
CA SER A 89 15.87 1.43 -6.54
C SER A 89 15.11 0.10 -6.49
N GLN A 90 15.24 -0.77 -7.50
CA GLN A 90 14.67 -2.13 -7.44
C GLN A 90 15.34 -2.97 -6.35
N ARG A 91 16.66 -2.87 -6.20
CA ARG A 91 17.39 -3.56 -5.14
C ARG A 91 16.95 -3.09 -3.77
N GLN A 92 16.76 -1.79 -3.58
CA GLN A 92 16.26 -1.23 -2.32
C GLN A 92 14.83 -1.70 -2.03
N ASN A 93 13.95 -1.72 -3.02
CA ASN A 93 12.58 -2.23 -2.87
C ASN A 93 12.56 -3.73 -2.48
N ARG A 94 13.43 -4.55 -3.09
CA ARG A 94 13.59 -5.95 -2.71
C ARG A 94 14.10 -6.11 -1.27
N GLN A 95 15.06 -5.28 -0.86
CA GLN A 95 15.55 -5.27 0.52
C GLN A 95 14.45 -4.91 1.52
N ASP A 96 13.64 -3.89 1.21
CA ASP A 96 12.50 -3.50 2.04
C ASP A 96 11.49 -4.64 2.19
N VAL A 97 11.12 -5.31 1.10
CA VAL A 97 10.21 -6.48 1.15
C VAL A 97 10.81 -7.61 1.99
N VAL A 98 12.10 -7.90 1.85
CA VAL A 98 12.78 -8.92 2.67
C VAL A 98 12.76 -8.54 4.15
N LEU A 99 13.00 -7.26 4.48
CA LEU A 99 12.92 -6.77 5.87
C LEU A 99 11.50 -6.91 6.43
N VAL A 100 10.47 -6.59 5.64
CA VAL A 100 9.06 -6.74 6.03
C VAL A 100 8.73 -8.20 6.35
N VAL A 101 9.12 -9.13 5.49
CA VAL A 101 8.90 -10.57 5.71
C VAL A 101 9.68 -11.04 6.94
N LEU A 102 10.95 -10.68 7.07
CA LEU A 102 11.78 -11.04 8.22
C LEU A 102 11.17 -10.53 9.53
N PHE A 103 10.74 -9.27 9.57
CA PHE A 103 10.16 -8.66 10.76
C PHE A 103 8.76 -9.17 11.09
N ALA A 104 7.95 -9.50 10.09
CA ALA A 104 6.68 -10.18 10.32
C ALA A 104 6.89 -11.55 10.97
N LEU A 105 7.87 -12.33 10.49
CA LEU A 105 8.24 -13.62 11.07
C LEU A 105 8.81 -13.48 12.47
N LEU A 106 9.75 -12.54 12.68
CA LEU A 106 10.34 -12.28 14.00
C LEU A 106 9.27 -11.84 15.01
N SER A 107 8.36 -10.94 14.62
CA SER A 107 7.22 -10.53 15.43
C SER A 107 6.32 -11.72 15.80
N GLY A 108 5.94 -12.55 14.82
CA GLY A 108 5.11 -13.73 15.09
C GLY A 108 5.80 -14.74 16.01
N THR A 109 7.11 -14.99 15.81
CA THR A 109 7.89 -15.83 16.72
C THR A 109 8.00 -15.22 18.11
N LEU A 110 8.12 -13.90 18.23
CA LEU A 110 8.20 -13.21 19.52
C LEU A 110 6.90 -13.34 20.32
N ILE A 111 5.74 -13.32 19.65
CA ILE A 111 4.44 -13.61 20.27
C ILE A 111 4.38 -15.06 20.77
N LYS A 112 5.04 -16.00 20.09
CA LYS A 112 5.07 -17.42 20.47
C LYS A 112 6.03 -17.77 21.59
N ILE A 113 7.10 -16.98 21.79
CA ILE A 113 8.11 -17.25 22.82
C ILE A 113 7.52 -17.46 24.23
N PRO A 114 6.57 -16.64 24.73
CA PRO A 114 5.98 -16.83 26.04
C PRO A 114 5.25 -18.18 26.22
N GLU A 115 4.74 -18.80 25.15
CA GLU A 115 4.12 -20.12 25.21
C GLU A 115 5.12 -21.19 25.68
N LEU A 116 6.41 -21.05 25.33
CA LEU A 116 7.49 -21.94 25.79
C LEU A 116 7.72 -21.88 27.30
N PHE A 117 7.29 -20.78 27.94
CA PHE A 117 7.37 -20.58 29.39
C PHE A 117 6.05 -20.88 30.11
N GLY A 118 5.09 -21.51 29.43
CA GLY A 118 3.78 -21.88 30.00
C GLY A 118 2.71 -20.80 29.91
N LEU A 119 2.98 -19.66 29.27
CA LEU A 119 1.99 -18.60 29.01
C LEU A 119 1.30 -18.86 27.68
N SER A 120 0.49 -19.92 27.60
CA SER A 120 -0.31 -20.21 26.40
C SER A 120 -1.33 -19.11 26.12
N ILE A 121 -1.49 -18.73 24.85
CA ILE A 121 -2.46 -17.72 24.40
C ILE A 121 -3.91 -18.15 24.69
N GLN A 122 -4.18 -19.46 24.65
CA GLN A 122 -5.51 -20.01 24.94
C GLN A 122 -5.84 -19.99 26.45
N ASN A 123 -4.85 -19.77 27.33
CA ASN A 123 -5.07 -19.73 28.77
C ASN A 123 -5.59 -18.34 29.21
N GLN A 124 -6.73 -18.32 29.89
CA GLN A 124 -7.34 -17.09 30.41
C GLN A 124 -6.41 -16.30 31.37
N SER A 125 -5.50 -17.00 32.08
CA SER A 125 -4.51 -16.36 32.95
C SER A 125 -3.45 -15.54 32.20
N ALA A 126 -3.19 -15.87 30.93
CA ALA A 126 -2.20 -15.19 30.10
C ALA A 126 -2.82 -14.09 29.22
N GLU A 127 -4.14 -14.02 29.11
CA GLU A 127 -4.86 -13.05 28.27
C GLU A 127 -4.41 -11.60 28.54
N LEU A 128 -4.41 -11.20 29.82
CA LEU A 128 -3.97 -9.85 30.21
C LEU A 128 -2.50 -9.59 29.87
N PHE A 129 -1.64 -10.60 29.91
CA PHE A 129 -0.23 -10.47 29.52
C PHE A 129 -0.11 -10.17 28.03
N TYR A 130 -0.82 -10.91 27.17
CA TYR A 130 -0.79 -10.70 25.73
C TYR A 130 -1.42 -9.36 25.33
N LEU A 131 -2.55 -8.99 25.93
CA LEU A 131 -3.19 -7.69 25.66
C LEU A 131 -2.27 -6.51 25.98
N LYS A 132 -1.52 -6.58 27.10
CA LYS A 132 -0.54 -5.55 27.48
C LYS A 132 0.62 -5.46 26.50
N ASN A 133 1.06 -6.58 25.94
CA ASN A 133 2.30 -6.67 25.17
C ASN A 133 2.11 -6.72 23.65
N ILE A 134 0.88 -6.80 23.13
CA ILE A 134 0.62 -6.95 21.69
C ILE A 134 1.30 -5.86 20.84
N SER A 135 1.26 -4.61 21.30
CA SER A 135 1.93 -3.49 20.63
C SER A 135 3.45 -3.57 20.70
N LEU A 136 4.00 -4.10 21.80
CA LEU A 136 5.42 -4.34 21.99
C LEU A 136 5.95 -5.51 21.16
N PHE A 137 5.09 -6.45 20.76
CA PHE A 137 5.51 -7.54 19.88
C PHE A 137 5.67 -7.09 18.42
N VAL A 138 4.93 -6.07 17.98
CA VAL A 138 4.88 -5.67 16.57
C VAL A 138 5.60 -4.35 16.30
N LEU A 139 5.31 -3.29 17.07
CA LEU A 139 5.75 -1.92 16.76
C LEU A 139 7.27 -1.69 16.83
N PRO A 140 8.07 -2.36 17.70
CA PRO A 140 9.52 -2.20 17.65
C PRO A 140 10.11 -2.60 16.30
N PHE A 141 9.53 -3.60 15.64
CA PHE A 141 9.98 -4.02 14.31
C PHE A 141 9.57 -3.02 13.22
N GLY A 142 8.39 -2.40 13.33
CA GLY A 142 7.99 -1.28 12.47
C GLY A 142 8.92 -0.07 12.62
N ALA A 143 9.33 0.26 13.85
CA ALA A 143 10.31 1.31 14.10
C ALA A 143 11.71 0.93 13.57
N ALA A 144 12.15 -0.31 13.79
CA ALA A 144 13.41 -0.84 13.27
C ALA A 144 13.46 -0.80 11.75
N PHE A 145 12.35 -1.11 11.06
CA PHE A 145 12.22 -0.97 9.61
C PHE A 145 12.56 0.44 9.13
N PHE A 146 11.99 1.48 9.74
CA PHE A 146 12.30 2.86 9.37
C PHE A 146 13.71 3.29 9.75
N LEU A 147 14.20 2.84 10.91
CA LEU A 147 15.56 3.11 11.35
C LEU A 147 16.60 2.58 10.35
N ILE A 148 16.39 1.38 9.83
CA ILE A 148 17.25 0.76 8.81
C ILE A 148 17.05 1.45 7.46
N LYS A 149 15.80 1.58 7.00
CA LYS A 149 15.46 2.12 5.67
C LYS A 149 15.99 3.54 5.46
N ARG A 150 15.96 4.37 6.51
CA ARG A 150 16.38 5.77 6.48
C ARG A 150 17.82 6.00 6.96
N GLN A 151 18.55 4.92 7.24
CA GLN A 151 19.96 4.96 7.67
C GLN A 151 20.19 5.91 8.86
N HIS A 152 19.34 5.82 9.88
CA HIS A 152 19.48 6.62 11.09
C HIS A 152 20.77 6.27 11.83
N ASP A 153 21.33 7.26 12.55
CA ASP A 153 22.54 7.09 13.34
C ASP A 153 22.31 6.20 14.57
N VAL A 154 23.38 5.56 15.05
CA VAL A 154 23.35 4.63 16.19
C VAL A 154 22.75 5.27 17.44
N LYS A 155 22.95 6.58 17.64
CA LYS A 155 22.36 7.32 18.75
C LYS A 155 20.83 7.31 18.66
N THR A 156 20.24 7.66 17.52
CA THR A 156 18.79 7.61 17.31
C THR A 156 18.25 6.19 17.50
N TRP A 157 18.97 5.18 16.98
CA TRP A 157 18.61 3.78 17.16
C TRP A 157 18.54 3.39 18.65
N SER A 158 19.58 3.71 19.42
CA SER A 158 19.68 3.41 20.85
C SER A 158 18.60 4.11 21.68
N ILE A 159 18.24 5.35 21.34
CA ILE A 159 17.20 6.11 22.04
C ILE A 159 15.82 5.47 21.79
N ILE A 160 15.47 5.23 20.52
CA ILE A 160 14.13 4.72 20.17
C ILE A 160 13.95 3.30 20.72
N MET A 161 14.91 2.39 20.47
CA MET A 161 14.85 1.03 20.99
C MET A 161 14.96 0.98 22.52
N GLY A 162 15.71 1.91 23.12
CA GLY A 162 15.76 2.08 24.57
C GLY A 162 14.42 2.45 25.18
N ILE A 163 13.63 3.32 24.53
CA ILE A 163 12.27 3.67 24.98
C ILE A 163 11.32 2.47 24.85
N PHE A 164 11.39 1.69 23.77
CA PHE A 164 10.62 0.45 23.65
C PHE A 164 10.96 -0.55 24.76
N ALA A 165 12.26 -0.76 25.04
CA ALA A 165 12.71 -1.64 26.11
C ALA A 165 12.25 -1.15 27.48
N LEU A 166 12.35 0.16 27.75
CA LEU A 166 11.88 0.76 28.98
C LEU A 166 10.35 0.59 29.14
N ALA A 167 9.58 0.81 28.08
CA ALA A 167 8.14 0.59 28.09
C ALA A 167 7.80 -0.88 28.38
N ALA A 168 8.51 -1.83 27.77
CA ALA A 168 8.34 -3.25 28.04
C ALA A 168 8.64 -3.59 29.51
N ILE A 169 9.72 -3.05 30.08
CA ILE A 169 10.08 -3.25 31.49
C ILE A 169 8.99 -2.69 32.39
N ILE A 170 8.54 -1.44 32.17
CA ILE A 170 7.52 -0.80 32.99
C ILE A 170 6.21 -1.58 32.95
N ILE A 171 5.73 -1.94 31.76
CA ILE A 171 4.42 -2.60 31.59
C ILE A 171 4.39 -4.01 32.19
N ASN A 172 5.53 -4.71 32.20
CA ASN A 172 5.62 -6.07 32.73
C ASN A 172 6.00 -6.13 34.21
N LEU A 173 6.74 -5.16 34.73
CA LEU A 173 7.10 -5.10 36.15
C LEU A 173 6.07 -4.36 37.01
N TYR A 174 5.29 -3.46 36.43
CA TYR A 174 4.34 -2.67 37.21
C TYR A 174 3.24 -3.58 37.80
N PRO A 175 3.08 -3.59 39.13
CA PRO A 175 2.12 -4.47 39.78
C PRO A 175 0.69 -4.07 39.41
N SER A 176 -0.13 -5.06 39.09
CA SER A 176 -1.54 -4.87 38.78
C SER A 176 -2.40 -5.73 39.70
N PHE A 177 -3.33 -5.10 40.40
CA PHE A 177 -4.24 -5.76 41.32
C PHE A 177 -5.65 -5.76 40.75
N ALA A 178 -6.44 -6.81 41.04
CA ALA A 178 -7.85 -6.86 40.66
C ALA A 178 -8.58 -5.60 41.15
N PRO A 179 -9.39 -4.93 40.32
CA PRO A 179 -9.93 -5.35 39.00
C PRO A 179 -9.09 -4.94 37.77
N HIS A 180 -7.80 -4.65 37.94
CA HIS A 180 -6.83 -4.39 36.86
C HIS A 180 -7.09 -3.13 36.02
N HIS A 181 -7.80 -2.12 36.53
CA HIS A 181 -8.11 -0.88 35.80
C HIS A 181 -6.86 -0.19 35.20
N THR A 182 -5.76 -0.13 35.94
CA THR A 182 -4.50 0.45 35.46
C THR A 182 -3.91 -0.35 34.30
N ALA A 183 -4.06 -1.68 34.29
CA ALA A 183 -3.59 -2.52 33.19
C ALA A 183 -4.44 -2.28 31.94
N TYR A 184 -5.77 -2.28 32.05
CA TYR A 184 -6.66 -1.98 30.91
C TYR A 184 -6.42 -0.58 30.35
N LEU A 185 -6.21 0.42 31.21
CA LEU A 185 -5.86 1.76 30.76
C LEU A 185 -4.54 1.75 29.98
N SER A 186 -3.55 0.99 30.46
CA SER A 186 -2.26 0.84 29.78
C SER A 186 -2.40 0.13 28.43
N VAL A 187 -3.25 -0.89 28.32
CA VAL A 187 -3.54 -1.59 27.06
C VAL A 187 -4.06 -0.62 25.99
N LEU A 188 -4.87 0.38 26.37
CA LEU A 188 -5.37 1.38 25.43
C LEU A 188 -4.32 2.42 25.05
N HIS A 189 -3.53 2.90 26.02
CA HIS A 189 -2.62 4.03 25.81
C HIS A 189 -1.25 3.64 25.24
N LEU A 190 -0.76 2.44 25.58
CA LEU A 190 0.56 1.98 25.14
C LEU A 190 0.67 1.89 23.61
N PRO A 191 -0.29 1.30 22.86
CA PRO A 191 -0.22 1.27 21.40
C PRO A 191 -0.13 2.67 20.78
N MET A 192 -0.89 3.65 21.30
CA MET A 192 -0.86 5.03 20.83
C MET A 192 0.51 5.68 21.06
N PHE A 193 1.06 5.51 22.27
CA PHE A 193 2.39 6.02 22.62
C PHE A 193 3.48 5.40 21.75
N LEU A 194 3.48 4.08 21.59
CA LEU A 194 4.47 3.37 20.78
C LEU A 194 4.30 3.66 19.27
N TRP A 195 3.09 3.93 18.81
CA TRP A 195 2.84 4.41 17.46
C TRP A 195 3.46 5.80 17.23
N LEU A 196 3.31 6.72 18.19
CA LEU A 196 3.99 8.03 18.16
C LEU A 196 5.52 7.89 18.23
N LEU A 197 6.04 6.92 18.97
CA LEU A 197 7.47 6.62 18.98
C LEU A 197 7.95 6.09 17.62
N THR A 198 7.14 5.25 16.97
CA THR A 198 7.36 4.78 15.59
C THR A 198 7.32 5.95 14.60
N ALA A 199 6.47 6.96 14.86
CA ALA A 199 6.43 8.22 14.11
C ALA A 199 7.76 8.97 14.16
N ALA A 200 8.45 8.96 15.30
CA ALA A 200 9.76 9.60 15.41
C ALA A 200 10.81 8.91 14.52
N ALA A 201 10.78 7.58 14.43
CA ALA A 201 11.58 6.82 13.47
C ALA A 201 11.15 7.10 12.01
N TYR A 202 9.86 7.31 11.77
CA TYR A 202 9.31 7.62 10.45
C TYR A 202 9.50 9.08 10.02
N ILE A 203 9.60 10.08 10.88
CA ILE A 203 9.77 11.48 10.45
C ILE A 203 11.24 11.90 10.55
N GLY A 204 11.98 11.38 11.52
CA GLY A 204 13.36 11.77 11.77
C GLY A 204 13.48 13.24 12.17
N ARG A 205 14.43 13.95 11.57
CA ARG A 205 14.77 15.34 11.95
C ARG A 205 13.72 16.39 11.52
N ASP A 206 12.80 16.05 10.63
CA ASP A 206 11.78 16.97 10.10
C ASP A 206 10.49 17.03 10.95
N TRP A 207 10.53 16.57 12.20
CA TRP A 207 9.35 16.53 13.09
C TRP A 207 8.79 17.92 13.42
N GLN A 208 9.62 18.95 13.36
CA GLN A 208 9.20 20.34 13.57
C GLN A 208 8.55 20.95 12.32
N GLY A 209 8.75 20.35 11.14
CA GLY A 209 8.16 20.79 9.88
C GLY A 209 6.68 20.44 9.77
N ARG A 210 5.87 21.36 9.22
CA ARG A 210 4.44 21.13 8.94
C ARG A 210 4.23 19.95 7.98
N GLN A 211 5.12 19.80 7.00
CA GLN A 211 5.06 18.74 6.00
C GLN A 211 5.29 17.35 6.62
N GLY A 212 6.31 17.22 7.47
CA GLY A 212 6.60 15.95 8.17
C GLY A 212 5.40 15.44 8.97
N ARG A 213 4.77 16.32 9.76
CA ARG A 213 3.58 15.97 10.56
C ARG A 213 2.38 15.54 9.70
N MET A 214 2.10 16.28 8.63
CA MET A 214 1.01 15.95 7.71
C MET A 214 1.24 14.59 7.04
N ASN A 215 2.48 14.33 6.60
CA ASN A 215 2.86 13.05 6.01
C ASN A 215 2.68 11.89 6.99
N PHE A 216 2.95 12.09 8.28
CA PHE A 216 2.73 11.05 9.30
C PHE A 216 1.25 10.79 9.59
N ILE A 217 0.41 11.83 9.65
CA ILE A 217 -1.04 11.66 9.81
C ILE A 217 -1.60 10.85 8.64
N ARG A 218 -1.23 11.22 7.40
CA ARG A 218 -1.60 10.48 6.20
C ARG A 218 -1.13 9.03 6.27
N PHE A 219 0.16 8.82 6.54
CA PHE A 219 0.76 7.50 6.69
C PHE A 219 0.03 6.63 7.74
N SER A 220 -0.36 7.23 8.86
CA SER A 220 -1.09 6.53 9.93
C SER A 220 -2.48 6.08 9.46
N GLY A 221 -3.22 6.97 8.80
CA GLY A 221 -4.53 6.64 8.23
C GLY A 221 -4.43 5.55 7.15
N GLU A 222 -3.45 5.66 6.25
CA GLU A 222 -3.21 4.65 5.21
C GLU A 222 -2.80 3.31 5.82
N THR A 223 -1.88 3.28 6.80
CA THR A 223 -1.47 2.05 7.49
C THR A 223 -2.65 1.37 8.16
N PHE A 224 -3.55 2.15 8.78
CA PHE A 224 -4.76 1.61 9.39
C PHE A 224 -5.69 0.98 8.35
N ILE A 225 -5.95 1.66 7.24
CA ILE A 225 -6.81 1.15 6.16
C ILE A 225 -6.23 -0.13 5.54
N TYR A 226 -4.94 -0.10 5.16
CA TYR A 226 -4.25 -1.30 4.65
C TYR A 226 -4.29 -2.44 5.68
N GLY A 227 -4.08 -2.12 6.97
CA GLY A 227 -4.04 -3.09 8.05
C GLY A 227 -5.37 -3.83 8.19
N VAL A 228 -6.47 -3.08 8.26
CA VAL A 228 -7.82 -3.65 8.34
C VAL A 228 -8.14 -4.51 7.11
N LEU A 229 -7.79 -4.05 5.90
CA LEU A 229 -8.08 -4.77 4.67
C LEU A 229 -7.29 -6.09 4.55
N VAL A 230 -5.99 -6.06 4.87
CA VAL A 230 -5.15 -7.27 4.86
C VAL A 230 -5.61 -8.22 5.96
N MET A 231 -5.94 -7.73 7.16
CA MET A 231 -6.49 -8.56 8.23
C MET A 231 -7.81 -9.22 7.85
N ALA A 232 -8.72 -8.49 7.18
CA ALA A 232 -9.95 -9.07 6.69
C ALA A 232 -9.68 -10.24 5.72
N GLY A 233 -8.71 -10.08 4.82
CA GLY A 233 -8.26 -11.17 3.94
C GLY A 233 -7.71 -12.38 4.71
N VAL A 234 -6.91 -12.15 5.76
CA VAL A 234 -6.39 -13.24 6.63
C VAL A 234 -7.53 -13.97 7.34
N VAL A 235 -8.52 -13.24 7.87
CA VAL A 235 -9.70 -13.81 8.52
C VAL A 235 -10.52 -14.64 7.53
N VAL A 236 -10.81 -14.11 6.34
CA VAL A 236 -11.56 -14.83 5.30
C VAL A 236 -10.84 -16.09 4.88
N LEU A 237 -9.52 -16.03 4.63
CA LEU A 237 -8.70 -17.21 4.33
C LEU A 237 -8.75 -18.24 5.46
N GLY A 238 -8.66 -17.79 6.72
CA GLY A 238 -8.70 -18.65 7.89
C GLY A 238 -10.04 -19.37 8.06
N LEU A 239 -11.15 -18.63 8.03
CA LEU A 239 -12.51 -19.20 8.12
C LEU A 239 -12.78 -20.19 6.99
N PHE A 240 -12.34 -19.85 5.76
CA PHE A 240 -12.46 -20.75 4.63
C PHE A 240 -11.64 -22.04 4.83
N THR A 241 -10.42 -21.93 5.35
CA THR A 241 -9.57 -23.09 5.63
C THR A 241 -10.19 -24.00 6.68
N ILE A 242 -10.79 -23.44 7.73
CA ILE A 242 -11.52 -24.22 8.75
C ILE A 242 -12.66 -24.99 8.07
N ALA A 243 -13.52 -24.31 7.31
CA ALA A 243 -14.69 -24.92 6.68
C ALA A 243 -14.34 -26.09 5.74
N ILE A 244 -13.30 -25.97 4.91
CA ILE A 244 -12.93 -27.05 3.99
C ILE A 244 -12.30 -28.24 4.72
N PHE A 245 -11.46 -28.02 5.73
CA PHE A 245 -10.80 -29.13 6.44
C PHE A 245 -11.79 -29.86 7.36
N GLU A 246 -12.75 -29.14 7.95
CA GLU A 246 -13.83 -29.73 8.73
C GLU A 246 -14.69 -30.67 7.88
N SER A 247 -14.93 -30.36 6.60
CA SER A 247 -15.68 -31.23 5.69
C SER A 247 -15.06 -32.60 5.42
N ILE A 248 -13.75 -32.75 5.64
CA ILE A 248 -13.03 -34.03 5.60
C ILE A 248 -12.74 -34.57 7.00
N GLY A 249 -13.40 -34.02 8.02
CA GLY A 249 -13.27 -34.41 9.43
C GLY A 249 -11.88 -34.16 10.00
N ILE A 250 -11.21 -33.08 9.59
CA ILE A 250 -9.94 -32.63 10.15
C ILE A 250 -10.16 -31.28 10.82
N ASP A 251 -9.83 -31.21 12.10
CA ASP A 251 -9.88 -29.96 12.84
C ASP A 251 -8.64 -29.11 12.51
N ALA A 252 -8.87 -27.99 11.81
CA ALA A 252 -7.84 -27.00 11.49
C ALA A 252 -7.89 -25.77 12.41
N GLU A 253 -8.86 -25.67 13.33
CA GLU A 253 -9.09 -24.47 14.14
C GLU A 253 -7.86 -24.11 14.96
N ASP A 254 -7.28 -25.08 15.67
CA ASP A 254 -6.08 -24.88 16.48
C ASP A 254 -4.91 -24.36 15.64
N PHE A 255 -4.70 -24.91 14.46
CA PHE A 255 -3.64 -24.44 13.57
C PHE A 255 -3.88 -23.00 13.10
N ILE A 256 -5.13 -22.66 12.76
CA ILE A 256 -5.49 -21.34 12.26
C ILE A 256 -5.35 -20.28 13.36
N VAL A 257 -5.86 -20.54 14.56
CA VAL A 257 -5.77 -19.61 15.70
C VAL A 257 -4.32 -19.46 16.16
N GLN A 258 -3.59 -20.56 16.30
CA GLN A 258 -2.24 -20.54 16.85
C GLN A 258 -1.18 -20.06 15.85
N TYR A 259 -1.38 -20.24 14.54
CA TYR A 259 -0.36 -19.89 13.55
C TYR A 259 -0.87 -18.85 12.56
N LEU A 260 -1.92 -19.15 11.80
CA LEU A 260 -2.36 -18.25 10.72
C LEU A 260 -2.73 -16.86 11.24
N PHE A 261 -3.48 -16.76 12.34
CA PHE A 261 -3.90 -15.46 12.87
C PHE A 261 -2.76 -14.69 13.53
N ILE A 262 -1.81 -15.37 14.18
CA ILE A 262 -0.65 -14.70 14.79
C ILE A 262 0.30 -14.17 13.73
N TYR A 263 0.77 -15.04 12.84
CA TYR A 263 1.71 -14.66 11.79
C TYR A 263 1.04 -13.80 10.71
N GLY A 264 -0.23 -14.07 10.40
CA GLY A 264 -1.05 -13.24 9.51
C GLY A 264 -1.29 -11.85 10.08
N GLY A 265 -1.53 -11.74 11.39
CA GLY A 265 -1.62 -10.48 12.12
C GLY A 265 -0.35 -9.63 12.03
N CYS A 266 0.79 -10.25 12.34
CA CYS A 266 2.09 -9.60 12.24
C CYS A 266 2.41 -9.18 10.81
N THR A 267 2.10 -10.06 9.84
CA THR A 267 2.28 -9.79 8.42
C THR A 267 1.40 -8.63 7.97
N ALA A 268 0.13 -8.59 8.36
CA ALA A 268 -0.77 -7.51 8.02
C ALA A 268 -0.25 -6.16 8.54
N ALA A 269 0.19 -6.10 9.79
CA ALA A 269 0.77 -4.89 10.37
C ALA A 269 2.03 -4.43 9.61
N MET A 270 2.98 -5.32 9.37
CA MET A 270 4.24 -4.98 8.69
C MET A 270 4.05 -4.64 7.21
N VAL A 271 3.21 -5.38 6.49
CA VAL A 271 2.87 -5.11 5.09
C VAL A 271 2.17 -3.77 4.96
N SER A 272 1.32 -3.41 5.91
CA SER A 272 0.57 -2.15 5.89
C SER A 272 1.47 -0.95 6.14
N ILE A 273 2.43 -1.07 7.06
CA ILE A 273 3.50 -0.07 7.26
C ILE A 273 4.29 0.13 5.96
N TYR A 274 4.66 -0.97 5.29
CA TYR A 274 5.41 -0.89 4.04
C TYR A 274 4.59 -0.29 2.89
N LEU A 275 3.34 -0.71 2.72
CA LEU A 275 2.47 -0.21 1.65
C LEU A 275 2.14 1.27 1.83
N ALA A 276 1.86 1.72 3.06
CA ALA A 276 1.60 3.12 3.36
C ALA A 276 2.82 4.01 3.10
N ASP A 277 4.04 3.52 3.34
CA ASP A 277 5.27 4.26 3.02
C ASP A 277 5.58 4.24 1.51
N ALA A 278 5.39 3.10 0.84
CA ALA A 278 5.72 2.91 -0.58
C ALA A 278 4.73 3.61 -1.53
N LYS A 279 3.44 3.67 -1.18
CA LYS A 279 2.38 4.23 -2.01
C LYS A 279 1.83 5.53 -1.43
N LYS A 280 2.67 6.57 -1.42
CA LYS A 280 2.33 7.90 -0.89
C LYS A 280 1.07 8.59 -1.44
N SER A 281 0.31 8.03 -2.40
CA SER A 281 -0.92 8.71 -2.84
C SER A 281 -1.97 7.98 -3.67
N ILE A 282 -2.01 6.65 -3.75
CA ILE A 282 -2.95 6.00 -4.67
C ILE A 282 -3.84 5.03 -3.92
N VAL A 283 -4.89 5.61 -3.32
CA VAL A 283 -6.06 4.91 -2.76
C VAL A 283 -6.77 4.08 -3.83
N GLU A 284 -6.51 4.32 -5.11
CA GLU A 284 -7.24 3.69 -6.21
C GLU A 284 -6.77 2.26 -6.56
N ASN A 285 -5.72 1.74 -5.91
CA ASN A 285 -5.11 0.45 -6.28
C ASN A 285 -4.92 -0.53 -5.10
N PHE A 286 -5.83 -0.59 -4.13
CA PHE A 286 -5.73 -1.56 -3.02
C PHE A 286 -6.05 -3.00 -3.44
N ALA A 287 -7.15 -3.20 -4.16
CA ALA A 287 -7.64 -4.53 -4.51
C ALA A 287 -6.67 -5.37 -5.38
N PRO A 288 -5.87 -4.82 -6.33
CA PRO A 288 -4.86 -5.61 -7.04
C PRO A 288 -3.71 -6.06 -6.12
N ILE A 289 -3.37 -5.24 -5.11
CA ILE A 289 -2.33 -5.58 -4.14
C ILE A 289 -2.82 -6.73 -3.26
N LEU A 290 -4.05 -6.60 -2.75
CA LEU A 290 -4.69 -7.64 -1.94
C LEU A 290 -4.75 -8.95 -2.74
N ALA A 291 -5.17 -8.88 -3.99
CA ALA A 291 -5.20 -10.03 -4.88
C ALA A 291 -3.84 -10.69 -5.11
N LYS A 292 -2.78 -9.90 -5.30
CA LYS A 292 -1.41 -10.45 -5.44
C LYS A 292 -0.92 -11.13 -4.17
N ILE A 293 -1.36 -10.69 -2.99
CA ILE A 293 -1.01 -11.30 -1.71
C ILE A 293 -1.83 -12.58 -1.47
N PHE A 294 -3.15 -12.53 -1.68
CA PHE A 294 -4.04 -13.61 -1.28
C PHE A 294 -4.21 -14.72 -2.33
N SER A 295 -4.13 -14.43 -3.63
CA SER A 295 -4.19 -15.46 -4.69
C SER A 295 -3.22 -16.63 -4.46
N PRO A 296 -1.91 -16.41 -4.21
CA PRO A 296 -0.99 -17.52 -3.95
C PRO A 296 -1.29 -18.25 -2.64
N LEU A 297 -1.79 -17.56 -1.60
CA LEU A 297 -2.16 -18.18 -0.33
C LEU A 297 -3.38 -19.11 -0.47
N PHE A 298 -4.40 -18.68 -1.22
CA PHE A 298 -5.54 -19.54 -1.56
C PHE A 298 -5.10 -20.76 -2.37
N LEU A 299 -4.18 -20.60 -3.32
CA LEU A 299 -3.61 -21.71 -4.07
C LEU A 299 -2.89 -22.70 -3.16
N VAL A 300 -2.03 -22.24 -2.25
CA VAL A 300 -1.32 -23.10 -1.30
C VAL A 300 -2.31 -23.86 -0.41
N THR A 301 -3.34 -23.18 0.09
CA THR A 301 -4.41 -23.78 0.91
C THR A 301 -5.15 -24.86 0.13
N MET A 302 -5.50 -24.60 -1.13
CA MET A 302 -6.16 -25.57 -2.00
C MET A 302 -5.30 -26.78 -2.33
N VAL A 303 -4.02 -26.57 -2.66
CA VAL A 303 -3.09 -27.68 -2.92
C VAL A 303 -2.91 -28.53 -1.66
N SER A 304 -2.80 -27.88 -0.49
CA SER A 304 -2.68 -28.57 0.81
C SER A 304 -3.93 -29.39 1.11
N PHE A 305 -5.12 -28.81 0.90
CA PHE A 305 -6.39 -29.50 1.07
C PHE A 305 -6.52 -30.72 0.14
N LEU A 306 -6.20 -30.57 -1.16
CA LEU A 306 -6.23 -31.67 -2.12
C LEU A 306 -5.25 -32.80 -1.74
N ALA A 307 -4.04 -32.46 -1.28
CA ALA A 307 -3.07 -33.44 -0.82
C ALA A 307 -3.59 -34.24 0.39
N VAL A 308 -4.20 -33.56 1.36
CA VAL A 308 -4.76 -34.19 2.56
C VAL A 308 -6.02 -35.01 2.23
N MET A 309 -6.87 -34.54 1.33
CA MET A 309 -8.01 -35.30 0.81
C MET A 309 -7.55 -36.60 0.14
N ALA A 310 -6.54 -36.52 -0.74
CA ALA A 310 -5.98 -37.69 -1.41
C ALA A 310 -5.35 -38.69 -0.41
N ALA A 311 -4.66 -38.18 0.61
CA ALA A 311 -4.04 -39.01 1.65
C ALA A 311 -5.06 -39.69 2.59
N THR A 312 -6.17 -39.02 2.89
CA THR A 312 -7.22 -39.56 3.79
C THR A 312 -8.25 -40.42 3.06
N GLY A 313 -8.35 -40.31 1.74
CA GLY A 313 -9.34 -41.02 0.93
C GLY A 313 -10.78 -40.57 1.19
N LYS A 314 -10.98 -39.46 1.91
CA LYS A 314 -12.31 -38.91 2.22
C LYS A 314 -12.76 -38.00 1.09
N SER A 315 -14.01 -38.17 0.67
CA SER A 315 -14.62 -37.33 -0.37
C SER A 315 -15.56 -36.30 0.28
N PRO A 316 -15.29 -34.99 0.13
CA PRO A 316 -16.13 -33.94 0.70
C PRO A 316 -17.35 -33.60 -0.19
N PHE A 317 -17.45 -34.19 -1.40
CA PHE A 317 -18.49 -33.84 -2.39
C PHE A 317 -19.92 -34.21 -1.97
N MET A 318 -20.08 -35.02 -0.92
CA MET A 318 -21.40 -35.33 -0.34
C MET A 318 -21.83 -34.32 0.73
N GLU A 319 -20.91 -33.48 1.21
CA GLU A 319 -21.18 -32.49 2.25
C GLU A 319 -21.68 -31.19 1.64
N ARG A 320 -22.91 -30.79 1.98
CA ARG A 320 -23.52 -29.56 1.46
C ARG A 320 -22.71 -28.32 1.83
N GLU A 321 -22.23 -28.25 3.07
CA GLU A 321 -21.46 -27.10 3.57
C GLU A 321 -20.15 -26.93 2.81
N PHE A 322 -19.51 -28.04 2.41
CA PHE A 322 -18.34 -28.01 1.54
C PHE A 322 -18.65 -27.40 0.18
N LEU A 323 -19.72 -27.85 -0.48
CA LEU A 323 -20.10 -27.35 -1.81
C LEU A 323 -20.37 -25.85 -1.77
N ILE A 324 -21.07 -25.36 -0.72
CA ILE A 324 -21.32 -23.93 -0.52
C ILE A 324 -20.02 -23.16 -0.31
N ALA A 325 -19.15 -23.63 0.58
CA ALA A 325 -17.87 -22.98 0.86
C ALA A 325 -16.97 -22.95 -0.40
N PHE A 326 -16.96 -24.03 -1.17
CA PHE A 326 -16.19 -24.16 -2.40
C PHE A 326 -16.71 -23.22 -3.50
N ASP A 327 -18.02 -23.12 -3.71
CA ASP A 327 -18.63 -22.19 -4.67
C ASP A 327 -18.33 -20.73 -4.29
N PHE A 328 -18.44 -20.39 -3.01
CA PHE A 328 -18.10 -19.06 -2.51
C PHE A 328 -16.62 -18.72 -2.75
N MET A 329 -15.72 -19.67 -2.49
CA MET A 329 -14.30 -19.50 -2.79
C MET A 329 -14.07 -19.31 -4.28
N LEU A 330 -14.67 -20.12 -5.16
CA LEU A 330 -14.51 -19.97 -6.60
C LEU A 330 -14.98 -18.58 -7.06
N ALA A 331 -16.10 -18.09 -6.55
CA ALA A 331 -16.59 -16.75 -6.84
C ALA A 331 -15.60 -15.66 -6.36
N MET A 332 -15.04 -15.81 -5.15
CA MET A 332 -14.05 -14.90 -4.61
C MET A 332 -12.75 -14.90 -5.40
N ILE A 333 -12.19 -16.08 -5.70
CA ILE A 333 -10.96 -16.23 -6.51
C ILE A 333 -11.19 -15.67 -7.91
N LEU A 334 -12.36 -15.95 -8.52
CA LEU A 334 -12.73 -15.36 -9.81
C LEU A 334 -12.75 -13.83 -9.72
N GLY A 335 -13.41 -13.26 -8.71
CA GLY A 335 -13.41 -11.82 -8.48
C GLY A 335 -12.00 -11.24 -8.31
N LEU A 336 -11.15 -11.95 -7.55
CA LEU A 336 -9.76 -11.60 -7.31
C LEU A 336 -8.94 -11.59 -8.61
N VAL A 337 -9.09 -12.62 -9.44
CA VAL A 337 -8.40 -12.77 -10.74
C VAL A 337 -8.90 -11.74 -11.74
N LEU A 338 -10.21 -11.57 -11.88
CA LEU A 338 -10.81 -10.54 -12.74
C LEU A 338 -10.31 -9.15 -12.37
N TYR A 339 -10.18 -8.87 -11.07
CA TYR A 339 -9.67 -7.60 -10.60
C TYR A 339 -8.17 -7.42 -10.92
N VAL A 340 -7.36 -8.46 -10.74
CA VAL A 340 -5.93 -8.42 -11.12
C VAL A 340 -5.76 -8.17 -12.60
N ILE A 341 -6.60 -8.79 -13.43
CA ILE A 341 -6.58 -8.59 -14.89
C ILE A 341 -7.04 -7.18 -15.24
N SER A 342 -8.16 -6.72 -14.68
CA SER A 342 -8.67 -5.36 -14.88
C SER A 342 -7.63 -4.28 -14.55
N ALA A 343 -6.91 -4.45 -13.44
CA ALA A 343 -5.86 -3.53 -13.03
C ALA A 343 -4.53 -3.67 -13.79
N ARG A 344 -4.43 -4.62 -14.73
CA ARG A 344 -3.27 -4.81 -15.61
C ARG A 344 -3.46 -4.14 -16.97
N ASP A 345 -4.70 -3.83 -17.34
CA ASP A 345 -5.10 -3.25 -18.63
C ASP A 345 -5.51 -1.76 -18.55
N ILE A 346 -5.34 -1.13 -17.37
CA ILE A 346 -5.37 0.33 -17.15
C ILE A 346 -3.95 0.79 -16.89
#